data_AF-A0AAD7MQG2-F1
#
_entry.id   AF-A0AAD7MQG2-F1
#
_cell.length_a   1.000
_cell.length_b   1.000
_cell.length_c   1.000
_cell.angle_alpha   90.00
_cell.angle_beta   90.00
_cell.angle_gamma   90.00
#
_symmetry.space_group_name_H-M   'P 1'
#
loop_
_entity.id
_entity.type
_entity.pdbx_description
1 polymer ?
#
loop_
_entity_poly.entity_id
_entity_poly.type
_entity_poly.pdbx_seq_one_letter_code
_entity_poly.pdbx_strand_id
1 'polypeptide(L)'
;MTTTPRRSSRTSRTGVASNAPPKSAVPSGRTAKRTGSKKAQKPAAKAAQKSTSSNLPSASSLLNNSQQTTDDWYKSPRTKKGYANYVKSGKSWLVDWTAEDRLDDEISFDAFDVITAETPLALRALTAYKCEHLERGFASAEGLRSAFKDYFERVCGCQGEFWRYNDHTKKWEGNPVHESNFKAYYESLKNRHNRTGTATQALPMLPSDLKIIMAYLDSEEAITYFTLTQRLYFKAFVTTAFTLWTRNDELINLQFKDIKFDQRSKTGIPYHEFSLIFRKTNKDPTKVQIYKVQADLAHPEIDCYTHTSTWKLHMEGLLGRPLSGGDYVFPAIASTGKLKFGECTSRSAFETLLETVVEKSNVMQGRNGKFTTHCFRRGGAQYRFLWAERKWSLKAVKWWGGWSSNENVGTLMRYLLDELMAYEEGFSDIMMDDRVVDRHETFMGEDESAPLCKADLVRLEGTLLAKLQGLIEKSSSSAGVLPVPSLSTQTHSRTRSKTPSAVPPRQPSPTPEPIQYTPQPTRIPETNTLDDALQYWEHGCPQKGLTVALKHWSQQFKSSDYAKEAVKLGNIRFVCEELITHYGRDFVAFEAKYPGLRRKFTMLMKAVRAERKIRGDTKSRNRRK
;
A
#
# COMPACT_ATOMS: atom_id res chain seq x y z
N MET A 1 45.52 15.28 38.41
CA MET A 1 46.82 14.70 37.99
C MET A 1 46.60 14.01 36.65
N THR A 2 46.99 14.67 35.56
CA THR A 2 47.97 14.19 34.54
C THR A 2 47.42 13.06 33.65
N THR A 3 47.38 13.09 32.31
CA THR A 3 48.12 13.87 31.30
C THR A 3 47.55 13.53 29.91
N THR A 4 47.34 14.53 29.04
CA THR A 4 47.49 14.44 27.55
C THR A 4 48.98 14.17 27.22
N PRO A 5 49.50 13.90 25.99
CA PRO A 5 48.92 14.12 24.65
C PRO A 5 49.33 13.12 23.52
N ARG A 6 48.80 13.29 22.29
CA ARG A 6 49.67 13.52 21.10
C ARG A 6 48.93 14.07 19.88
N ARG A 7 49.42 15.22 19.44
CA ARG A 7 49.10 15.97 18.23
C ARG A 7 50.13 15.58 17.16
N SER A 8 49.70 15.44 15.90
CA SER A 8 50.57 15.45 14.74
C SER A 8 49.96 16.38 13.69
N SER A 9 50.81 17.27 13.19
CA SER A 9 50.53 18.40 12.29
C SER A 9 51.50 18.34 11.12
N ARG A 10 51.15 19.06 10.03
CA ARG A 10 51.88 19.36 8.78
C ARG A 10 51.47 18.45 7.60
N THR A 11 51.26 18.95 6.37
CA THR A 11 51.69 20.22 5.76
C THR A 11 50.84 20.52 4.52
N SER A 12 50.57 21.80 4.30
CA SER A 12 50.14 22.40 3.04
C SER A 12 51.27 22.41 2.01
N ARG A 13 50.94 22.24 0.72
CA ARG A 13 51.80 22.65 -0.40
C ARG A 13 50.96 23.18 -1.56
N THR A 14 51.29 24.39 -1.97
CA THR A 14 50.74 25.21 -3.04
C THR A 14 51.52 25.05 -4.35
N GLY A 15 50.87 25.38 -5.47
CA GLY A 15 51.45 25.65 -6.79
C GLY A 15 51.54 24.42 -7.72
N VAL A 16 51.32 24.46 -9.04
CA VAL A 16 51.39 25.55 -10.03
C VAL A 16 50.60 25.12 -11.29
N ALA A 17 50.07 26.11 -12.00
CA ALA A 17 49.35 26.01 -13.27
C ALA A 17 50.22 25.58 -14.47
N SER A 18 49.64 24.92 -15.47
CA SER A 18 50.14 24.96 -16.85
C SER A 18 48.99 24.81 -17.85
N ASN A 19 49.10 25.56 -18.94
CA ASN A 19 48.09 25.91 -19.94
C ASN A 19 48.07 24.95 -21.16
N ALA A 20 46.87 24.79 -21.73
CA ALA A 20 46.51 24.63 -23.16
C ALA A 20 46.82 23.29 -23.90
N PRO A 21 46.20 22.98 -25.08
CA PRO A 21 45.07 23.59 -25.81
C PRO A 21 43.93 22.60 -26.21
N PRO A 22 42.82 23.05 -26.85
CA PRO A 22 41.66 22.20 -27.16
C PRO A 22 41.75 21.53 -28.54
N LYS A 23 41.20 20.31 -28.68
CA LYS A 23 40.97 19.65 -29.97
C LYS A 23 39.49 19.34 -30.18
N SER A 24 38.94 19.98 -31.19
CA SER A 24 37.71 19.66 -31.89
C SER A 24 37.78 18.31 -32.63
N ALA A 25 36.72 17.49 -32.58
CA ALA A 25 36.26 16.69 -33.72
C ALA A 25 34.90 16.02 -33.45
N VAL A 26 34.09 16.04 -34.51
CA VAL A 26 32.70 15.60 -34.72
C VAL A 26 32.52 14.06 -34.61
N PRO A 27 31.30 13.55 -34.33
CA PRO A 27 31.08 12.14 -33.99
C PRO A 27 30.94 11.23 -35.22
N SER A 28 31.67 10.11 -35.24
CA SER A 28 31.49 9.05 -36.23
C SER A 28 30.42 8.05 -35.77
N GLY A 29 29.41 7.85 -36.61
CA GLY A 29 28.35 6.87 -36.41
C GLY A 29 28.87 5.43 -36.31
N ARG A 30 28.20 4.62 -35.47
CA ARG A 30 28.31 3.17 -35.51
C ARG A 30 26.96 2.55 -35.84
N THR A 31 27.01 1.82 -36.93
CA THR A 31 26.03 1.03 -37.65
C THR A 31 25.39 -0.06 -36.79
N ALA A 32 24.06 -0.11 -36.83
CA ALA A 32 23.26 -1.21 -36.32
C ALA A 32 23.40 -2.43 -37.25
N LYS A 33 24.01 -3.51 -36.76
CA LYS A 33 23.93 -4.83 -37.41
C LYS A 33 22.67 -5.56 -36.94
N ARG A 34 21.75 -5.76 -37.90
CA ARG A 34 20.62 -6.69 -37.87
C ARG A 34 21.12 -8.11 -37.62
N THR A 35 20.54 -8.79 -36.64
CA THR A 35 20.46 -10.26 -36.63
C THR A 35 18.99 -10.65 -36.45
N GLY A 36 18.47 -11.36 -37.45
CA GLY A 36 17.06 -11.72 -37.58
C GLY A 36 16.65 -12.79 -36.58
N SER A 37 15.52 -12.57 -35.92
CA SER A 37 14.82 -13.61 -35.16
C SER A 37 13.78 -14.26 -36.07
N LYS A 38 13.98 -15.57 -36.32
CA LYS A 38 13.05 -16.45 -37.02
C LYS A 38 11.70 -16.42 -36.29
N LYS A 39 10.65 -16.09 -37.05
CA LYS A 39 9.25 -16.02 -36.62
C LYS A 39 8.73 -17.45 -36.46
N ALA A 40 8.54 -17.90 -35.23
CA ALA A 40 7.74 -19.09 -34.95
C ALA A 40 6.27 -18.80 -35.35
N GLN A 41 5.75 -19.57 -36.30
CA GLN A 41 4.35 -19.55 -36.72
C GLN A 41 3.47 -20.00 -35.53
N LYS A 42 2.46 -19.20 -35.18
CA LYS A 42 1.36 -19.63 -34.30
C LYS A 42 0.30 -20.35 -35.14
N PRO A 43 -0.31 -21.44 -34.64
CA PRO A 43 -1.36 -22.16 -35.33
C PRO A 43 -2.64 -21.32 -35.40
N ALA A 44 -3.32 -21.39 -36.54
CA ALA A 44 -4.56 -20.68 -36.81
C ALA A 44 -5.70 -21.18 -35.91
N ALA A 45 -6.40 -20.24 -35.25
CA ALA A 45 -7.62 -20.52 -34.52
C ALA A 45 -8.73 -20.93 -35.49
N LYS A 46 -9.22 -22.17 -35.37
CA LYS A 46 -10.43 -22.65 -36.04
C LYS A 46 -11.63 -21.81 -35.61
N ALA A 47 -12.41 -21.36 -36.59
CA ALA A 47 -13.68 -20.70 -36.40
C ALA A 47 -14.69 -21.66 -35.76
N ALA A 48 -15.40 -21.19 -34.73
CA ALA A 48 -16.50 -21.92 -34.11
C ALA A 48 -17.68 -22.00 -35.09
N GLN A 49 -17.91 -23.19 -35.63
CA GLN A 49 -19.18 -23.54 -36.26
C GLN A 49 -20.25 -23.72 -35.17
N LYS A 50 -21.45 -23.20 -35.45
CA LYS A 50 -22.68 -23.43 -34.69
C LYS A 50 -22.91 -24.92 -34.48
N SER A 51 -23.01 -25.36 -33.23
CA SER A 51 -23.39 -26.72 -32.87
C SER A 51 -24.91 -26.89 -32.93
N THR A 52 -25.40 -27.51 -33.99
CA THR A 52 -26.49 -28.49 -33.86
C THR A 52 -25.93 -29.74 -33.16
N SER A 53 -26.79 -30.42 -32.41
CA SER A 53 -26.51 -31.38 -31.34
C SER A 53 -25.53 -32.53 -31.63
N SER A 54 -24.93 -33.00 -30.52
CA SER A 54 -24.34 -34.32 -30.24
C SER A 54 -22.97 -34.67 -30.81
N ASN A 55 -21.92 -34.03 -30.29
CA ASN A 55 -20.67 -34.74 -30.00
C ASN A 55 -20.01 -34.10 -28.78
N LEU A 56 -20.02 -34.82 -27.65
CA LEU A 56 -19.23 -34.44 -26.49
C LEU A 56 -17.74 -34.39 -26.92
N PRO A 57 -16.97 -33.37 -26.53
CA PRO A 57 -15.56 -33.31 -26.87
C PRO A 57 -14.83 -34.54 -26.31
N SER A 58 -13.87 -35.08 -27.06
CA SER A 58 -13.09 -36.22 -26.57
C SER A 58 -12.32 -35.84 -25.29
N ALA A 59 -12.12 -36.82 -24.40
CA ALA A 59 -11.35 -36.63 -23.17
C ALA A 59 -9.97 -36.02 -23.45
N SER A 60 -9.30 -36.45 -24.52
CA SER A 60 -8.02 -35.89 -24.96
C SER A 60 -8.10 -34.41 -25.34
N SER A 61 -9.18 -33.99 -26.02
CA SER A 61 -9.39 -32.58 -26.35
C SER A 61 -9.68 -31.73 -25.12
N LEU A 62 -10.42 -32.26 -24.15
CA LEU A 62 -10.70 -31.59 -22.88
C LEU A 62 -9.43 -31.47 -22.03
N LEU A 63 -8.61 -32.53 -21.96
CA LEU A 63 -7.34 -32.54 -21.24
C LEU A 63 -6.33 -31.58 -21.87
N ASN A 64 -6.24 -31.52 -23.20
CA ASN A 64 -5.36 -30.55 -23.88
C ASN A 64 -5.79 -29.11 -23.64
N ASN A 65 -7.09 -28.82 -23.68
CA ASN A 65 -7.62 -27.49 -23.37
C ASN A 65 -7.42 -27.12 -21.90
N SER A 66 -7.57 -28.10 -20.99
CA SER A 66 -7.28 -27.94 -19.56
C SER A 66 -5.80 -27.64 -19.32
N GLN A 67 -4.90 -28.38 -19.98
CA GLN A 67 -3.46 -28.17 -19.91
C GLN A 67 -3.08 -26.78 -20.44
N GLN A 68 -3.63 -26.37 -21.58
CA GLN A 68 -3.36 -25.05 -22.17
C GLN A 68 -3.88 -23.92 -21.29
N THR A 69 -5.07 -24.08 -20.71
CA THR A 69 -5.63 -23.11 -19.74
C THR A 69 -4.76 -23.04 -18.49
N THR A 70 -4.31 -24.19 -17.98
CA THR A 70 -3.38 -24.24 -16.86
C THR A 70 -2.08 -23.53 -17.20
N ASP A 71 -1.49 -23.77 -18.37
CA ASP A 71 -0.26 -23.10 -18.75
C ASP A 71 -0.44 -21.59 -18.99
N ASP A 72 -1.56 -21.14 -19.55
CA ASP A 72 -1.82 -19.72 -19.78
C ASP A 72 -2.10 -18.95 -18.48
N TRP A 73 -2.67 -19.59 -17.46
CA TRP A 73 -3.19 -18.92 -16.27
C TRP A 73 -2.52 -19.29 -14.93
N TYR A 74 -1.75 -20.37 -14.85
CA TYR A 74 -1.16 -20.84 -13.59
C TYR A 74 -0.05 -19.91 -13.05
N LYS A 75 0.81 -19.35 -13.92
CA LYS A 75 1.88 -18.43 -13.53
C LYS A 75 2.01 -17.27 -14.51
N SER A 76 2.20 -16.06 -13.95
CA SER A 76 2.41 -14.86 -14.76
C SER A 76 3.66 -15.01 -15.67
N PRO A 77 3.67 -14.41 -16.88
CA PRO A 77 4.84 -14.45 -17.75
C PRO A 77 6.12 -13.92 -17.09
N ARG A 78 5.98 -12.96 -16.17
CA ARG A 78 7.10 -12.41 -15.39
C ARG A 78 7.67 -13.45 -14.43
N THR A 79 6.81 -14.18 -13.72
CA THR A 79 7.22 -15.25 -12.79
C THR A 79 7.94 -16.37 -13.54
N LYS A 80 7.39 -16.83 -14.67
CA LYS A 80 8.02 -17.86 -15.51
C LYS A 80 9.43 -17.46 -15.95
N LYS A 81 9.59 -16.22 -16.44
CA LYS A 81 10.89 -15.67 -16.82
C LYS A 81 11.85 -15.58 -15.63
N GLY A 82 11.34 -15.18 -14.45
CA GLY A 82 12.11 -15.13 -13.22
C GLY A 82 12.65 -16.51 -12.81
N TYR A 83 11.80 -17.53 -12.82
CA TYR A 83 12.18 -18.90 -12.46
C TYR A 83 13.20 -19.47 -13.45
N ALA A 84 12.97 -19.28 -14.75
CA ALA A 84 13.92 -19.70 -15.78
C ALA A 84 15.31 -19.05 -15.58
N ASN A 85 15.37 -17.78 -15.15
CA ASN A 85 16.63 -17.13 -14.84
C ASN A 85 17.33 -17.71 -13.61
N TYR A 86 16.59 -18.05 -12.55
CA TYR A 86 17.15 -18.70 -11.37
C TYR A 86 17.75 -20.06 -11.70
N VAL A 87 17.01 -20.91 -12.44
CA VAL A 87 17.49 -22.23 -12.87
C VAL A 87 18.71 -22.08 -13.78
N LYS A 88 18.65 -21.20 -14.77
CA LYS A 88 19.79 -20.94 -15.68
C LYS A 88 21.03 -20.49 -14.91
N SER A 89 20.88 -19.57 -13.96
CA SER A 89 22.00 -19.11 -13.14
C SER A 89 22.53 -20.21 -12.22
N GLY A 90 21.67 -21.07 -11.68
CA GLY A 90 22.07 -22.19 -10.83
C GLY A 90 22.84 -23.25 -11.60
N LYS A 91 22.39 -23.60 -12.81
CA LYS A 91 23.11 -24.54 -13.69
C LYS A 91 24.46 -24.01 -14.14
N SER A 92 24.53 -22.74 -14.56
CA SER A 92 25.81 -22.11 -14.93
C SER A 92 26.78 -22.16 -13.76
N TRP A 93 26.31 -21.82 -12.56
CA TRP A 93 27.11 -21.90 -11.36
C TRP A 93 27.61 -23.32 -11.09
N LEU A 94 26.77 -24.35 -11.25
CA LEU A 94 27.18 -25.73 -11.01
C LEU A 94 28.29 -26.17 -11.97
N VAL A 95 28.16 -25.83 -13.26
CA VAL A 95 29.19 -26.09 -14.28
C VAL A 95 30.50 -25.35 -13.97
N ASP A 96 30.41 -24.07 -13.62
CA ASP A 96 31.60 -23.28 -13.28
C ASP A 96 32.28 -23.83 -12.00
N TRP A 97 31.47 -24.26 -11.03
CA TRP A 97 31.94 -24.77 -9.74
C TRP A 97 32.59 -26.15 -9.86
N THR A 98 32.07 -27.03 -10.73
CA THR A 98 32.67 -28.35 -11.00
C THR A 98 33.92 -28.26 -11.88
N ALA A 99 34.04 -27.23 -12.74
CA ALA A 99 35.22 -27.01 -13.57
C ALA A 99 36.43 -26.50 -12.78
N GLU A 100 36.24 -25.93 -11.59
CA GLU A 100 37.31 -25.38 -10.76
C GLU A 100 38.01 -26.44 -9.87
N ASP A 101 37.69 -27.74 -10.01
CA ASP A 101 38.24 -28.86 -9.22
C ASP A 101 38.09 -28.64 -7.70
N ARG A 102 37.02 -27.93 -7.30
CA ARG A 102 36.71 -27.54 -5.91
C ARG A 102 35.76 -28.49 -5.20
N LEU A 103 35.48 -29.64 -5.80
CA LEU A 103 34.59 -30.65 -5.27
C LEU A 103 35.41 -31.81 -4.71
N ASP A 104 35.04 -32.29 -3.52
CA ASP A 104 35.15 -33.72 -3.25
C ASP A 104 34.25 -34.44 -4.27
N ASP A 105 34.67 -35.60 -4.81
CA ASP A 105 34.13 -36.32 -5.98
C ASP A 105 32.60 -36.66 -6.02
N GLU A 106 31.76 -36.01 -5.21
CA GLU A 106 30.37 -36.36 -4.89
C GLU A 106 29.29 -35.51 -5.57
N ILE A 107 29.57 -34.55 -6.48
CA ILE A 107 28.51 -33.79 -7.17
C ILE A 107 28.79 -33.64 -8.67
N SER A 108 27.95 -34.24 -9.51
CA SER A 108 28.05 -34.08 -10.97
C SER A 108 27.66 -32.68 -11.48
N PHE A 109 28.28 -32.24 -12.58
CA PHE A 109 27.98 -30.95 -13.25
C PHE A 109 26.56 -30.85 -13.80
N ASP A 110 25.92 -31.99 -14.04
CA ASP A 110 24.55 -32.12 -14.53
C ASP A 110 23.56 -32.54 -13.44
N ALA A 111 23.93 -32.47 -12.15
CA ALA A 111 23.11 -32.94 -11.02
C ALA A 111 21.71 -32.29 -10.92
N PHE A 112 21.45 -31.17 -11.60
CA PHE A 112 20.11 -30.58 -11.70
C PHE A 112 19.27 -31.12 -12.87
N ASP A 113 19.90 -31.72 -13.87
CA ASP A 113 19.26 -32.27 -15.06
C ASP A 113 19.09 -33.79 -14.97
N VAL A 114 20.08 -34.47 -14.42
CA VAL A 114 20.04 -35.89 -14.09
C VAL A 114 19.78 -36.02 -12.60
N ILE A 115 18.56 -36.43 -12.25
CA ILE A 115 18.11 -36.50 -10.87
C ILE A 115 18.74 -37.72 -10.18
N THR A 116 19.67 -37.48 -9.25
CA THR A 116 20.42 -38.49 -8.49
C THR A 116 20.29 -38.24 -6.98
N ALA A 117 20.96 -39.06 -6.16
CA ALA A 117 21.02 -38.86 -4.71
C ALA A 117 21.63 -37.50 -4.32
N GLU A 118 22.46 -36.93 -5.20
CA GLU A 118 23.27 -35.73 -4.96
C GLU A 118 22.53 -34.44 -5.34
N THR A 119 21.45 -34.53 -6.11
CA THR A 119 20.67 -33.36 -6.55
C THR A 119 20.23 -32.44 -5.39
N PRO A 120 19.73 -32.95 -4.24
CA PRO A 120 19.44 -32.11 -3.09
C PRO A 120 20.68 -31.45 -2.49
N LEU A 121 21.82 -32.14 -2.48
CA LEU A 121 23.09 -31.62 -1.97
C LEU A 121 23.59 -30.47 -2.85
N ALA A 122 23.55 -30.64 -4.19
CA ALA A 122 23.86 -29.57 -5.15
C ALA A 122 22.96 -28.35 -4.96
N LEU A 123 21.66 -28.56 -4.70
CA LEU A 123 20.71 -27.47 -4.46
C LEU A 123 20.98 -26.74 -3.14
N ARG A 124 21.35 -27.49 -2.10
CA ARG A 124 21.75 -26.93 -0.81
C ARG A 124 23.03 -26.11 -0.95
N ALA A 125 24.04 -26.63 -1.64
CA ALA A 125 25.30 -25.93 -1.90
C ALA A 125 25.09 -24.63 -2.70
N LEU A 126 24.26 -24.65 -3.75
CA LEU A 126 23.89 -23.46 -4.51
C LEU A 126 23.23 -22.40 -3.60
N THR A 127 22.32 -22.85 -2.74
CA THR A 127 21.59 -21.96 -1.82
C THR A 127 22.55 -21.35 -0.79
N ALA A 128 23.46 -22.14 -0.23
CA ALA A 128 24.50 -21.67 0.69
C ALA A 128 25.45 -20.68 0.01
N TYR A 129 25.95 -21.00 -1.19
CA TYR A 129 26.80 -20.09 -1.96
C TYR A 129 26.11 -18.75 -2.21
N LYS A 130 24.83 -18.76 -2.58
CA LYS A 130 24.08 -17.52 -2.83
C LYS A 130 23.83 -16.74 -1.53
N CYS A 131 23.43 -17.40 -0.45
CA CYS A 131 22.96 -16.74 0.76
C CYS A 131 24.05 -16.43 1.80
N GLU A 132 25.15 -17.18 1.80
CA GLU A 132 26.24 -17.02 2.76
C GLU A 132 27.47 -16.41 2.08
N HIS A 133 27.93 -16.95 0.96
CA HIS A 133 29.12 -16.44 0.29
C HIS A 133 28.87 -15.13 -0.48
N LEU A 134 27.74 -15.02 -1.18
CA LEU A 134 27.36 -13.78 -1.89
C LEU A 134 26.46 -12.86 -1.04
N GLU A 135 26.27 -13.19 0.24
CA GLU A 135 25.48 -12.43 1.22
C GLU A 135 24.07 -12.03 0.73
N ARG A 136 23.44 -12.88 -0.09
CA ARG A 136 22.09 -12.60 -0.58
C ARG A 136 21.05 -12.95 0.48
N GLY A 137 20.09 -12.05 0.70
CA GLY A 137 19.01 -12.26 1.68
C GLY A 137 18.07 -13.43 1.34
N PHE A 138 17.21 -13.80 2.32
CA PHE A 138 16.31 -14.95 2.27
C PHE A 138 15.39 -15.00 1.02
N ALA A 139 15.00 -13.86 0.47
CA ALA A 139 14.24 -13.79 -0.78
C ALA A 139 14.93 -14.52 -1.95
N SER A 140 16.26 -14.61 -1.93
CA SER A 140 17.02 -15.37 -2.94
C SER A 140 16.89 -16.87 -2.73
N ALA A 141 16.94 -17.35 -1.49
CA ALA A 141 16.68 -18.76 -1.15
C ALA A 141 15.25 -19.16 -1.50
N GLU A 142 14.26 -18.30 -1.20
CA GLU A 142 12.85 -18.53 -1.57
C GLU A 142 12.67 -18.58 -3.09
N GLY A 143 13.33 -17.67 -3.81
CA GLY A 143 13.34 -17.64 -5.27
C GLY A 143 13.95 -18.90 -5.89
N LEU A 144 15.10 -19.34 -5.38
CA LEU A 144 15.77 -20.58 -5.80
C LEU A 144 14.90 -21.79 -5.53
N ARG A 145 14.44 -21.97 -4.29
CA ARG A 145 13.58 -23.08 -3.89
C ARG A 145 12.34 -23.18 -4.78
N SER A 146 11.66 -22.07 -5.02
CA SER A 146 10.43 -22.05 -5.82
C SER A 146 10.69 -22.30 -7.31
N ALA A 147 11.80 -21.78 -7.84
CA ALA A 147 12.18 -21.97 -9.23
C ALA A 147 12.61 -23.43 -9.50
N PHE A 148 13.42 -24.01 -8.62
CA PHE A 148 13.86 -25.40 -8.72
C PHE A 148 12.72 -26.38 -8.43
N LYS A 149 11.80 -26.07 -7.50
CA LYS A 149 10.58 -26.89 -7.29
C LYS A 149 9.80 -27.02 -8.60
N ASP A 150 9.51 -25.89 -9.26
CA ASP A 150 8.81 -25.85 -10.55
C ASP A 150 9.60 -26.52 -11.68
N TYR A 151 10.92 -26.36 -11.67
CA TYR A 151 11.81 -26.98 -12.65
C TYR A 151 11.77 -28.51 -12.56
N PHE A 152 11.96 -29.05 -11.37
CA PHE A 152 11.95 -30.50 -11.16
C PHE A 152 10.57 -31.09 -11.48
N GLU A 153 9.48 -30.42 -11.08
CA GLU A 153 8.12 -30.87 -11.38
C GLU A 153 7.81 -30.91 -12.89
N ARG A 154 8.14 -29.84 -13.62
CA ARG A 154 7.68 -29.67 -15.01
C ARG A 154 8.67 -30.19 -16.06
N VAL A 155 9.97 -30.14 -15.76
CA VAL A 155 11.03 -30.48 -16.72
C VAL A 155 11.58 -31.87 -16.43
N CYS A 156 11.87 -32.18 -15.16
CA CYS A 156 12.41 -33.48 -14.76
C CYS A 156 11.33 -34.51 -14.43
N GLY A 157 10.06 -34.10 -14.37
CA GLY A 157 8.93 -34.99 -14.06
C GLY A 157 8.87 -35.45 -12.60
N CYS A 158 9.57 -34.77 -11.69
CA CYS A 158 9.57 -35.08 -10.27
C CYS A 158 8.25 -34.67 -9.61
N GLN A 159 7.36 -35.62 -9.35
CA GLN A 159 6.05 -35.36 -8.73
C GLN A 159 6.06 -35.66 -7.23
N GLY A 160 5.23 -34.92 -6.48
CA GLY A 160 4.98 -35.18 -5.06
C GLY A 160 5.81 -34.32 -4.09
N GLU A 161 5.31 -34.19 -2.87
CA GLU A 161 5.92 -33.39 -1.80
C GLU A 161 6.83 -34.21 -0.87
N PHE A 162 7.61 -35.13 -1.45
CA PHE A 162 8.53 -36.00 -0.74
C PHE A 162 9.83 -36.16 -1.53
N TRP A 163 10.85 -36.77 -0.94
CA TRP A 163 12.08 -37.21 -1.60
C TRP A 163 12.52 -38.53 -0.99
N ARG A 164 12.58 -39.60 -1.78
CA ARG A 164 12.98 -40.93 -1.29
C ARG A 164 13.54 -41.81 -2.39
N TYR A 165 14.36 -42.77 -2.01
CA TYR A 165 14.76 -43.85 -2.91
C TYR A 165 13.67 -44.91 -2.97
N ASN A 166 13.27 -45.33 -4.17
CA ASN A 166 12.32 -46.43 -4.35
C ASN A 166 13.09 -47.70 -4.73
N ASP A 167 13.09 -48.67 -3.81
CA ASP A 167 13.80 -49.94 -3.97
C ASP A 167 13.30 -50.82 -5.12
N HIS A 168 12.05 -50.62 -5.56
CA HIS A 168 11.43 -51.39 -6.64
C HIS A 168 11.78 -50.83 -8.01
N THR A 169 11.77 -49.50 -8.16
CA THR A 169 12.13 -48.83 -9.43
C THR A 169 13.62 -48.55 -9.54
N LYS A 170 14.38 -48.77 -8.45
CA LYS A 170 15.82 -48.46 -8.30
C LYS A 170 16.15 -47.02 -8.69
N LYS A 171 15.22 -46.10 -8.38
CA LYS A 171 15.30 -44.68 -8.74
C LYS A 171 14.88 -43.81 -7.56
N TRP A 172 15.41 -42.60 -7.55
CA TRP A 172 14.94 -41.55 -6.66
C TRP A 172 13.61 -41.00 -7.16
N GLU A 173 12.65 -40.89 -6.25
CA GLU A 173 11.31 -40.41 -6.51
C GLU A 173 10.98 -39.23 -5.59
N GLY A 174 10.14 -38.33 -6.11
CA GLY A 174 9.79 -37.10 -5.43
C GLY A 174 10.61 -35.91 -5.88
N ASN A 175 10.35 -34.74 -5.30
CA ASN A 175 11.01 -33.50 -5.65
C ASN A 175 12.19 -33.23 -4.70
N PRO A 176 13.43 -33.04 -5.21
CA PRO A 176 14.63 -32.80 -4.40
C PRO A 176 14.51 -31.66 -3.37
N VAL A 177 13.65 -30.67 -3.62
CA VAL A 177 13.36 -29.56 -2.70
C VAL A 177 12.77 -30.04 -1.36
N HIS A 178 12.22 -31.25 -1.31
CA HIS A 178 11.58 -31.83 -0.14
C HIS A 178 12.51 -32.74 0.68
N GLU A 179 13.79 -32.83 0.32
CA GLU A 179 14.80 -33.54 1.12
C GLU A 179 14.99 -32.87 2.50
N SER A 180 15.19 -33.70 3.53
CA SER A 180 15.18 -33.30 4.94
C SER A 180 16.26 -32.27 5.29
N ASN A 181 17.50 -32.47 4.82
CA ASN A 181 18.61 -31.58 5.11
C ASN A 181 18.49 -30.23 4.40
N PHE A 182 18.08 -30.22 3.14
CA PHE A 182 17.76 -29.00 2.41
C PHE A 182 16.63 -28.23 3.08
N LYS A 183 15.55 -28.93 3.48
CA LYS A 183 14.42 -28.32 4.20
C LYS A 183 14.86 -27.73 5.54
N ALA A 184 15.63 -28.46 6.34
CA ALA A 184 16.15 -27.97 7.61
C ALA A 184 17.03 -26.72 7.43
N TYR A 185 17.89 -26.71 6.40
CA TYR A 185 18.71 -25.55 6.06
C TYR A 185 17.87 -24.35 5.56
N TYR A 186 16.88 -24.60 4.71
CA TYR A 186 15.97 -23.54 4.24
C TYR A 186 15.19 -22.90 5.40
N GLU A 187 14.68 -23.70 6.32
CA GLU A 187 13.99 -23.20 7.52
C GLU A 187 14.95 -22.45 8.46
N SER A 188 16.23 -22.86 8.56
CA SER A 188 17.21 -22.10 9.34
C SER A 188 17.48 -20.72 8.73
N LEU A 189 17.57 -20.61 7.40
CA LEU A 189 17.69 -19.32 6.70
C LEU A 189 16.47 -18.42 6.92
N LYS A 190 15.27 -19.01 6.91
CA LYS A 190 14.01 -18.31 7.22
C LYS A 190 13.99 -17.80 8.65
N ASN A 191 14.35 -18.64 9.61
CA ASN A 191 14.42 -18.27 11.03
C ASN A 191 15.48 -17.18 11.28
N ARG A 192 16.65 -17.29 10.64
CA ARG A 192 17.67 -16.24 10.67
C ARG A 192 17.10 -14.92 10.13
N HIS A 193 16.46 -14.94 8.96
CA HIS A 193 15.84 -13.74 8.40
C HIS A 193 14.76 -13.14 9.30
N ASN A 194 13.95 -13.97 9.96
CA ASN A 194 12.93 -13.48 10.88
C ASN A 194 13.54 -12.88 12.17
N ARG A 195 14.67 -13.42 12.65
CA ARG A 195 15.36 -12.94 13.87
C ARG A 195 16.22 -11.71 13.62
N THR A 196 16.91 -11.65 12.48
CA THR A 196 17.85 -10.56 12.14
C THR A 196 17.23 -9.52 11.22
N GLY A 197 16.05 -9.80 10.65
CA GLY A 197 15.34 -8.87 9.81
C GLY A 197 14.78 -7.74 10.64
N THR A 198 15.16 -6.50 10.34
CA THR A 198 14.37 -5.34 10.75
C THR A 198 12.96 -5.53 10.18
N ALA A 199 11.93 -5.50 11.03
CA ALA A 199 10.54 -5.63 10.59
C ALA A 199 10.32 -4.81 9.32
N THR A 200 10.01 -5.49 8.21
CA THR A 200 9.82 -4.84 6.89
C THR A 200 8.54 -4.01 6.87
N GLN A 201 7.66 -4.24 7.85
CA GLN A 201 6.44 -3.50 8.11
C GLN A 201 6.79 -2.24 8.90
N ALA A 202 6.45 -1.07 8.36
CA ALA A 202 6.55 0.18 9.09
C ALA A 202 5.69 0.12 10.36
N LEU A 203 6.27 0.48 11.50
CA LEU A 203 5.50 0.68 12.73
C LEU A 203 4.49 1.82 12.53
N PRO A 204 3.29 1.75 13.13
CA PRO A 204 2.27 2.76 13.16
C PRO A 204 2.69 3.75 14.22
N MET A 205 2.66 5.02 13.86
CA MET A 205 2.90 6.07 14.84
C MET A 205 1.56 6.44 15.46
N LEU A 206 1.39 6.14 16.75
CA LEU A 206 0.15 6.37 17.49
C LEU A 206 0.13 7.79 18.11
N PRO A 207 -1.02 8.26 18.61
CA PRO A 207 -1.08 9.54 19.32
C PRO A 207 -0.11 9.61 20.50
N SER A 208 0.08 8.53 21.25
CA SER A 208 1.07 8.46 22.34
C SER A 208 2.50 8.73 21.86
N ASP A 209 2.89 8.14 20.72
CA ASP A 209 4.18 8.40 20.08
C ASP A 209 4.31 9.87 19.65
N LEU A 210 3.27 10.40 19.01
CA LEU A 210 3.23 11.79 18.58
C LEU A 210 3.30 12.74 19.78
N LYS A 211 2.67 12.41 20.91
CA LYS A 211 2.71 13.20 22.14
C LYS A 211 4.15 13.34 22.66
N ILE A 212 4.91 12.24 22.70
CA ILE A 212 6.34 12.25 23.07
C ILE A 212 7.14 13.13 22.09
N ILE A 213 6.90 12.97 20.79
CA ILE A 213 7.60 13.75 19.76
C ILE A 213 7.25 15.25 19.86
N MET A 214 5.98 15.60 20.06
CA MET A 214 5.56 17.00 20.19
C MET A 214 6.17 17.65 21.43
N ALA A 215 6.18 16.94 22.57
CA ALA A 215 6.80 17.41 23.79
C ALA A 215 8.31 17.62 23.62
N TYR A 216 9.00 16.68 22.96
CA TYR A 216 10.40 16.86 22.61
C TYR A 216 10.60 18.08 21.73
N LEU A 217 9.80 18.28 20.67
CA LEU A 217 9.92 19.43 19.77
C LEU A 217 9.67 20.78 20.48
N ASP A 218 9.03 20.80 21.63
CA ASP A 218 8.84 22.02 22.45
C ASP A 218 9.87 22.16 23.58
N SER A 219 10.74 21.17 23.78
CA SER A 219 11.80 21.24 24.80
C SER A 219 12.91 22.22 24.40
N GLU A 220 13.63 22.71 25.41
CA GLU A 220 14.80 23.58 25.20
C GLU A 220 15.88 22.90 24.34
N GLU A 221 16.04 21.60 24.49
CA GLU A 221 16.98 20.78 23.71
C GLU A 221 16.61 20.78 22.23
N ALA A 222 15.33 20.64 21.88
CA ALA A 222 14.92 20.71 20.48
C ALA A 222 14.93 22.13 19.93
N ILE A 223 14.64 23.14 20.75
CA ILE A 223 14.70 24.55 20.34
C ILE A 223 16.13 24.97 19.97
N THR A 224 17.13 24.44 20.67
CA THR A 224 18.54 24.70 20.37
C THR A 224 19.03 23.93 19.14
N TYR A 225 18.50 22.72 18.90
CA TYR A 225 18.93 21.87 17.79
C TYR A 225 18.20 22.17 16.47
N PHE A 226 16.89 22.44 16.51
CA PHE A 226 16.05 22.67 15.35
C PHE A 226 15.57 24.12 15.26
N THR A 227 15.62 24.67 14.05
CA THR A 227 15.02 25.99 13.78
C THR A 227 13.51 25.97 14.01
N LEU A 228 12.91 27.12 14.37
CA LEU A 228 11.46 27.26 14.48
C LEU A 228 10.73 26.75 13.23
N THR A 229 11.27 27.06 12.05
CA THR A 229 10.76 26.59 10.76
C THR A 229 10.70 25.06 10.68
N GLN A 230 11.78 24.35 11.05
CA GLN A 230 11.80 22.88 11.01
C GLN A 230 10.79 22.27 11.99
N ARG A 231 10.67 22.84 13.19
CA ARG A 231 9.76 22.35 14.22
C ARG A 231 8.30 22.51 13.79
N LEU A 232 7.91 23.71 13.35
CA LEU A 232 6.54 23.96 12.86
C LEU A 232 6.21 23.17 11.60
N TYR A 233 7.18 23.08 10.67
CA TYR A 233 7.06 22.23 9.48
C TYR A 233 6.77 20.78 9.86
N PHE A 234 7.55 20.22 10.78
CA PHE A 234 7.41 18.82 11.19
C PHE A 234 6.05 18.57 11.84
N LYS A 235 5.67 19.42 12.81
CA LYS A 235 4.37 19.35 13.50
C LYS A 235 3.19 19.38 12.53
N ALA A 236 3.18 20.34 11.61
CA ALA A 236 2.13 20.44 10.58
C ALA A 236 2.14 19.24 9.63
N PHE A 237 3.32 18.74 9.24
CA PHE A 237 3.42 17.60 8.33
C PHE A 237 2.85 16.33 8.97
N VAL A 238 3.31 15.97 10.17
CA VAL A 238 2.93 14.69 10.80
C VAL A 238 1.46 14.66 11.19
N THR A 239 0.90 15.75 11.72
CA THR A 239 -0.52 15.83 12.07
C THR A 239 -1.42 15.82 10.83
N THR A 240 -1.00 16.45 9.73
CA THR A 240 -1.71 16.36 8.45
C THR A 240 -1.64 14.95 7.87
N ALA A 241 -0.47 14.31 7.90
CA ALA A 241 -0.28 12.94 7.44
C ALA A 241 -1.15 11.95 8.23
N PHE A 242 -1.14 12.08 9.56
CA PHE A 242 -1.88 11.26 10.50
C PHE A 242 -3.39 11.48 10.39
N THR A 243 -3.85 12.71 10.21
CA THR A 243 -5.29 13.01 10.10
C THR A 243 -5.86 12.59 8.76
N LEU A 244 -5.13 12.86 7.67
CA LEU A 244 -5.58 12.58 6.31
C LEU A 244 -5.18 11.18 5.82
N TRP A 245 -4.49 10.37 6.61
CA TRP A 245 -3.99 9.03 6.25
C TRP A 245 -3.23 8.99 4.92
N THR A 246 -2.44 10.03 4.68
CA THR A 246 -1.61 10.14 3.50
C THR A 246 -0.31 9.39 3.72
N ARG A 247 0.27 8.90 2.63
CA ARG A 247 1.67 8.52 2.63
C ARG A 247 2.53 9.78 2.56
N ASN A 248 3.76 9.71 3.06
CA ASN A 248 4.68 10.86 2.98
C ASN A 248 4.83 11.35 1.53
N ASP A 249 4.93 10.44 0.55
CA ASP A 249 5.05 10.81 -0.87
C ASP A 249 3.80 11.41 -1.50
N GLU A 250 2.62 11.20 -0.90
CA GLU A 250 1.40 11.88 -1.30
C GLU A 250 1.38 13.30 -0.71
N LEU A 251 1.80 13.46 0.55
CA LEU A 251 1.70 14.73 1.27
C LEU A 251 2.71 15.78 0.79
N ILE A 252 3.94 15.39 0.43
CA ILE A 252 4.96 16.32 -0.08
C ILE A 252 4.52 17.07 -1.36
N ASN A 253 3.51 16.55 -2.07
CA ASN A 253 2.99 17.16 -3.29
C ASN A 253 1.77 18.07 -3.05
N LEU A 254 1.33 18.25 -1.80
CA LEU A 254 0.18 19.08 -1.45
C LEU A 254 0.48 20.56 -1.69
N GLN A 255 -0.39 21.24 -2.44
CA GLN A 255 -0.27 22.66 -2.77
C GLN A 255 -1.35 23.49 -2.06
N PHE A 256 -1.13 24.79 -1.94
CA PHE A 256 -2.07 25.67 -1.25
C PHE A 256 -3.46 25.71 -1.89
N LYS A 257 -3.56 25.55 -3.22
CA LYS A 257 -4.85 25.43 -3.92
C LYS A 257 -5.68 24.20 -3.48
N ASP A 258 -5.02 23.20 -2.91
CA ASP A 258 -5.64 21.95 -2.47
C ASP A 258 -6.22 22.07 -1.06
N ILE A 259 -6.04 23.21 -0.37
CA ILE A 259 -6.56 23.46 0.97
C ILE A 259 -7.39 24.75 0.98
N LYS A 260 -8.60 24.71 1.53
CA LYS A 260 -9.35 25.91 1.91
C LYS A 260 -9.29 26.06 3.42
N PHE A 261 -8.56 27.09 3.87
CA PHE A 261 -8.41 27.42 5.28
C PHE A 261 -9.67 28.11 5.83
N ASP A 262 -9.83 28.05 7.16
CA ASP A 262 -10.81 28.83 7.95
C ASP A 262 -12.27 28.78 7.45
N GLN A 263 -12.69 27.62 6.95
CA GLN A 263 -14.08 27.41 6.54
C GLN A 263 -14.99 27.26 7.77
N ARG A 264 -16.27 27.59 7.63
CA ARG A 264 -17.27 27.42 8.70
C ARG A 264 -18.37 26.45 8.29
N SER A 265 -18.76 25.57 9.21
CA SER A 265 -19.91 24.69 9.01
C SER A 265 -21.21 25.50 9.06
N LYS A 266 -22.34 24.86 8.72
CA LYS A 266 -23.68 25.46 8.93
C LYS A 266 -23.95 25.81 10.41
N THR A 267 -23.25 25.15 11.33
CA THR A 267 -23.33 25.36 12.78
C THR A 267 -22.24 26.32 13.31
N GLY A 268 -21.47 26.96 12.42
CA GLY A 268 -20.43 27.93 12.79
C GLY A 268 -19.08 27.33 13.19
N ILE A 269 -18.93 26.00 13.22
CA ILE A 269 -17.70 25.31 13.63
C ILE A 269 -16.61 25.53 12.58
N PRO A 270 -15.42 26.02 12.96
CA PRO A 270 -14.30 26.21 12.04
C PRO A 270 -13.70 24.87 11.60
N TYR A 271 -13.30 24.79 10.32
CA TYR A 271 -12.60 23.64 9.77
C TYR A 271 -11.71 24.04 8.58
N HIS A 272 -10.75 23.19 8.25
CA HIS A 272 -10.01 23.25 6.99
C HIS A 272 -10.53 22.20 6.03
N GLU A 273 -10.70 22.57 4.77
CA GLU A 273 -11.11 21.67 3.70
C GLU A 273 -9.89 21.23 2.90
N PHE A 274 -9.52 19.95 2.97
CA PHE A 274 -8.42 19.38 2.19
C PHE A 274 -8.95 18.61 0.99
N SER A 275 -8.39 18.86 -0.19
CA SER A 275 -8.73 18.23 -1.46
C SER A 275 -7.58 17.34 -1.93
N LEU A 276 -7.69 16.03 -1.74
CA LEU A 276 -6.63 15.11 -2.16
C LEU A 276 -6.88 14.58 -3.58
N ILE A 277 -6.19 15.18 -4.55
CA ILE A 277 -6.30 14.84 -5.97
C ILE A 277 -5.32 13.70 -6.36
N PHE A 278 -4.24 13.53 -5.61
CA PHE A 278 -3.08 12.69 -5.99
C PHE A 278 -2.98 11.33 -5.29
N ARG A 279 -4.07 10.85 -4.67
CA ARG A 279 -4.02 9.60 -3.89
C ARG A 279 -3.75 8.38 -4.78
N LYS A 280 -2.76 7.57 -4.38
CA LYS A 280 -2.35 6.35 -5.10
C LYS A 280 -3.46 5.31 -5.24
N THR A 281 -4.37 5.27 -4.26
CA THR A 281 -5.49 4.33 -4.24
C THR A 281 -6.74 4.86 -4.95
N ASN A 282 -6.72 6.12 -5.40
CA ASN A 282 -7.82 6.70 -6.16
C ASN A 282 -7.73 6.20 -7.61
N LYS A 283 -8.58 5.21 -7.94
CA LYS A 283 -8.63 4.63 -9.30
C LYS A 283 -9.25 5.60 -10.31
N ASP A 284 -9.97 6.61 -9.85
CA ASP A 284 -10.61 7.62 -10.68
C ASP A 284 -9.96 9.01 -10.46
N PRO A 285 -9.17 9.51 -11.42
CA PRO A 285 -8.51 10.81 -11.30
C PRO A 285 -9.49 12.00 -11.34
N THR A 286 -10.78 11.78 -11.64
CA THR A 286 -11.80 12.83 -11.64
C THR A 286 -12.48 13.00 -10.29
N LYS A 287 -12.33 12.03 -9.38
CA LYS A 287 -13.03 12.03 -8.09
C LYS A 287 -12.11 12.54 -6.99
N VAL A 288 -12.11 13.86 -6.77
CA VAL A 288 -11.38 14.46 -5.65
C VAL A 288 -12.06 14.09 -4.34
N GLN A 289 -11.29 13.56 -3.39
CA GLN A 289 -11.80 13.30 -2.04
C GLN A 289 -11.57 14.53 -1.17
N ILE A 290 -12.66 15.02 -0.58
CA ILE A 290 -12.68 16.22 0.24
C ILE A 290 -12.76 15.81 1.71
N TYR A 291 -11.86 16.35 2.52
CA TYR A 291 -11.78 16.14 3.97
C TYR A 291 -12.07 17.44 4.68
N LYS A 292 -12.93 17.38 5.69
CA LYS A 292 -13.24 18.52 6.55
C LYS A 292 -12.66 18.24 7.92
N VAL A 293 -11.62 18.98 8.29
CA VAL A 293 -10.84 18.75 9.51
C VAL A 293 -11.07 19.92 10.46
N GLN A 294 -11.61 19.61 11.63
CA GLN A 294 -11.86 20.59 12.69
C GLN A 294 -10.66 20.64 13.64
N ALA A 295 -10.62 21.68 14.48
CA ALA A 295 -9.67 21.75 15.58
C ALA A 295 -9.93 20.65 16.61
N ASP A 296 -8.87 19.99 17.05
CA ASP A 296 -8.89 18.95 18.08
C ASP A 296 -8.06 19.40 19.28
N LEU A 297 -8.58 20.39 20.02
CA LEU A 297 -7.86 21.00 21.14
C LEU A 297 -7.63 20.04 22.32
N ALA A 298 -8.41 18.96 22.40
CA ALA A 298 -8.22 17.91 23.40
C ALA A 298 -7.00 17.04 23.10
N HIS A 299 -6.63 16.91 21.82
CA HIS A 299 -5.52 16.06 21.35
C HIS A 299 -4.54 16.88 20.50
N PRO A 300 -3.81 17.84 21.12
CA PRO A 300 -2.92 18.74 20.39
C PRO A 300 -1.81 18.02 19.61
N GLU A 301 -1.46 16.79 19.99
CA GLU A 301 -0.49 15.93 19.30
C GLU A 301 -0.95 15.44 17.93
N ILE A 302 -2.26 15.45 17.67
CA ILE A 302 -2.87 15.07 16.39
C ILE A 302 -3.73 16.18 15.77
N ASP A 303 -3.73 17.38 16.36
CA ASP A 303 -4.53 18.54 15.90
C ASP A 303 -4.00 19.14 14.59
N CYS A 304 -4.40 18.55 13.48
CA CYS A 304 -4.02 19.02 12.14
C CYS A 304 -4.46 20.47 11.88
N TYR A 305 -5.61 20.92 12.40
CA TYR A 305 -6.12 22.27 12.13
C TYR A 305 -5.16 23.33 12.70
N THR A 306 -4.83 23.23 13.98
CA THR A 306 -4.02 24.24 14.67
C THR A 306 -2.59 24.26 14.15
N HIS A 307 -1.98 23.10 13.92
CA HIS A 307 -0.61 23.03 13.41
C HIS A 307 -0.51 23.53 11.97
N THR A 308 -1.47 23.21 11.10
CA THR A 308 -1.45 23.73 9.71
C THR A 308 -1.76 25.22 9.63
N SER A 309 -2.65 25.74 10.48
CA SER A 309 -2.88 27.19 10.63
C SER A 309 -1.62 27.92 11.09
N THR A 310 -0.95 27.42 12.13
CA THR A 310 0.29 28.01 12.66
C THR A 310 1.40 27.99 11.61
N TRP A 311 1.51 26.88 10.88
CA TRP A 311 2.48 26.74 9.80
C TRP A 311 2.22 27.70 8.63
N LYS A 312 0.95 27.87 8.24
CA LYS A 312 0.54 28.86 7.23
C LYS A 312 0.99 30.27 7.63
N LEU A 313 0.68 30.69 8.85
CA LEU A 313 1.04 32.02 9.35
C LEU A 313 2.56 32.24 9.37
N HIS A 314 3.33 31.23 9.81
CA HIS A 314 4.79 31.28 9.79
C HIS A 314 5.34 31.43 8.36
N MET A 315 4.80 30.67 7.40
CA MET A 315 5.20 30.79 5.99
C MET A 315 4.86 32.15 5.39
N GLU A 316 3.66 32.68 5.63
CA GLU A 316 3.25 34.01 5.16
C GLU A 316 4.13 35.11 5.78
N GLY A 317 4.51 34.96 7.05
CA GLY A 317 5.46 35.85 7.73
C GLY A 317 6.86 35.83 7.11
N LEU A 318 7.39 34.64 6.77
CA LEU A 318 8.69 34.51 6.10
C LEU A 318 8.70 35.05 4.67
N LEU A 319 7.57 34.93 3.97
CA LEU A 319 7.45 35.29 2.56
C LEU A 319 7.06 36.76 2.35
N GLY A 320 6.48 37.41 3.37
CA GLY A 320 6.01 38.79 3.31
C GLY A 320 4.80 39.00 2.40
N ARG A 321 4.16 37.92 1.95
CA ARG A 321 2.94 37.93 1.15
C ARG A 321 2.05 36.73 1.49
N PRO A 322 0.74 36.81 1.19
CA PRO A 322 -0.14 35.65 1.23
C PRO A 322 0.37 34.52 0.32
N LEU A 323 0.10 33.28 0.71
CA LEU A 323 0.47 32.10 -0.08
C LEU A 323 -0.43 31.98 -1.31
N SER A 324 0.17 31.67 -2.45
CA SER A 324 -0.51 31.50 -3.73
C SER A 324 -0.88 30.04 -3.94
N GLY A 325 -1.88 29.76 -4.79
CA GLY A 325 -2.35 28.39 -5.01
C GLY A 325 -1.29 27.42 -5.55
N GLY A 326 -0.24 27.92 -6.20
CA GLY A 326 0.87 27.12 -6.71
C GLY A 326 1.98 26.83 -5.69
N ASP A 327 1.99 27.53 -4.56
CA ASP A 327 2.99 27.31 -3.51
C ASP A 327 2.75 25.95 -2.84
N TYR A 328 3.82 25.21 -2.59
CA TYR A 328 3.73 23.95 -1.85
C TYR A 328 3.43 24.22 -0.37
N VAL A 329 2.56 23.40 0.22
CA VAL A 329 2.26 23.44 1.67
C VAL A 329 3.48 22.99 2.46
N PHE A 330 4.24 22.05 1.91
CA PHE A 330 5.47 21.52 2.49
C PHE A 330 6.64 21.70 1.51
N PRO A 331 7.17 22.93 1.37
CA PRO A 331 8.23 23.23 0.44
C PRO A 331 9.58 22.64 0.87
N ALA A 332 10.50 22.47 -0.08
CA ALA A 332 11.85 22.00 0.22
C ALA A 332 12.59 22.99 1.14
N ILE A 333 13.34 22.44 2.10
CA ILE A 333 14.19 23.21 3.00
C ILE A 333 15.61 23.18 2.42
N ALA A 334 16.16 24.35 2.07
CA ALA A 334 17.54 24.47 1.63
C ALA A 334 18.52 24.18 2.78
N SER A 335 19.78 23.86 2.46
CA SER A 335 20.84 23.67 3.48
C SER A 335 21.03 24.90 4.38
N THR A 336 20.64 26.08 3.89
CA THR A 336 20.66 27.35 4.66
C THR A 336 19.45 27.50 5.58
N GLY A 337 18.56 26.52 5.68
CA GLY A 337 17.31 26.58 6.46
C GLY A 337 16.18 27.40 5.81
N LYS A 338 16.40 27.95 4.61
CA LYS A 338 15.40 28.75 3.89
C LYS A 338 14.42 27.84 3.11
N LEU A 339 13.15 28.23 3.09
CA LEU A 339 12.11 27.50 2.35
C LEU A 339 12.15 27.85 0.86
N LYS A 340 11.99 26.83 0.02
CA LYS A 340 11.86 26.95 -1.43
C LYS A 340 10.41 26.71 -1.86
N PHE A 341 9.58 27.74 -1.80
CA PHE A 341 8.13 27.64 -2.00
C PHE A 341 7.68 27.00 -3.33
N GLY A 342 8.49 27.11 -4.39
CA GLY A 342 8.23 26.51 -5.71
C GLY A 342 8.72 25.08 -5.90
N GLU A 343 9.43 24.50 -4.92
CA GLU A 343 9.95 23.13 -4.98
C GLU A 343 9.33 22.29 -3.86
N CYS A 344 8.78 21.12 -4.19
CA CYS A 344 8.35 20.19 -3.14
C CYS A 344 9.57 19.59 -2.41
N THR A 345 9.40 19.28 -1.13
CA THR A 345 10.44 18.53 -0.41
C THR A 345 10.63 17.15 -1.05
N SER A 346 11.84 16.60 -0.94
CA SER A 346 12.11 15.23 -1.39
C SER A 346 11.71 14.22 -0.31
N ARG A 347 11.35 13.00 -0.73
CA ARG A 347 11.04 11.90 0.20
C ARG A 347 12.20 11.66 1.17
N SER A 348 13.42 11.58 0.65
CA SER A 348 14.62 11.34 1.45
C SER A 348 14.88 12.46 2.44
N ALA A 349 14.68 13.73 2.05
CA ALA A 349 14.87 14.86 2.97
C ALA A 349 13.90 14.80 4.15
N PHE A 350 12.64 14.45 3.91
CA PHE A 350 11.68 14.27 5.00
C PHE A 350 11.99 13.02 5.85
N GLU A 351 12.38 11.90 5.23
CA GLU A 351 12.77 10.68 5.95
C GLU A 351 13.95 10.93 6.89
N THR A 352 14.98 11.66 6.44
CA THR A 352 16.11 12.06 7.30
C THR A 352 15.66 12.94 8.47
N LEU A 353 14.75 13.89 8.23
CA LEU A 353 14.20 14.72 9.30
C LEU A 353 13.40 13.87 10.32
N LEU A 354 12.58 12.93 9.82
CA LEU A 354 11.82 12.00 10.65
C LEU A 354 12.75 11.12 11.49
N GLU A 355 13.77 10.52 10.90
CA GLU A 355 14.75 9.69 11.61
C GLU A 355 15.47 10.50 12.69
N THR A 356 15.91 11.72 12.38
CA THR A 356 16.59 12.59 13.35
C THR A 356 15.68 12.94 14.53
N VAL A 357 14.42 13.32 14.28
CA VAL A 357 13.47 13.66 15.34
C VAL A 357 13.15 12.43 16.20
N VAL A 358 12.94 11.27 15.57
CA VAL A 358 12.61 10.01 16.26
C VAL A 358 13.79 9.54 17.14
N GLU A 359 15.02 9.63 16.64
CA GLU A 359 16.22 9.30 17.40
C GLU A 359 16.37 10.23 18.61
N LYS A 360 16.24 11.54 18.39
CA LYS A 360 16.44 12.53 19.46
C LYS A 360 15.32 12.55 20.50
N SER A 361 14.10 12.23 20.11
CA SER A 361 12.96 12.17 21.05
C SER A 361 12.92 10.89 21.87
N ASN A 362 13.80 9.92 21.60
CA ASN A 362 13.83 8.61 22.24
C ASN A 362 12.50 7.84 22.19
N VAL A 363 11.60 8.16 21.25
CA VAL A 363 10.25 7.55 21.16
C VAL A 363 10.30 6.05 20.83
N MET A 364 11.43 5.58 20.29
CA MET A 364 11.68 4.19 19.94
C MET A 364 12.42 3.40 21.03
N GLN A 365 12.69 4.00 22.19
CA GLN A 365 13.42 3.33 23.27
C GLN A 365 12.67 2.06 23.71
N GLY A 366 13.35 0.90 23.65
CA GLY A 366 12.78 -0.39 24.00
C GLY A 366 11.86 -1.03 22.95
N ARG A 367 11.71 -0.43 21.75
CA ARG A 367 10.85 -0.96 20.67
C ARG A 367 11.66 -1.44 19.48
N ASN A 368 11.33 -2.63 19.00
CA ASN A 368 11.89 -3.18 17.77
C ASN A 368 11.07 -2.74 16.54
N GLY A 369 11.70 -2.03 15.61
CA GLY A 369 11.10 -1.63 14.34
C GLY A 369 11.52 -0.24 13.91
N LYS A 370 10.83 0.34 12.91
CA LYS A 370 11.10 1.70 12.44
C LYS A 370 9.86 2.39 11.91
N PHE A 371 9.79 3.70 12.10
CA PHE A 371 8.85 4.57 11.40
C PHE A 371 9.34 4.84 9.99
N THR A 372 8.45 4.77 9.00
CA THR A 372 8.77 5.02 7.59
C THR A 372 7.59 5.74 6.92
N THR A 373 7.57 5.84 5.58
CA THR A 373 6.53 6.54 4.81
C THR A 373 5.06 6.16 5.07
N HIS A 374 4.81 5.05 5.77
CA HIS A 374 3.48 4.53 6.04
C HIS A 374 3.05 4.63 7.51
N CYS A 375 3.92 5.10 8.42
CA CYS A 375 3.64 5.10 9.85
C CYS A 375 2.39 5.92 10.21
N PHE A 376 2.24 7.12 9.67
CA PHE A 376 1.09 8.00 9.96
C PHE A 376 -0.22 7.46 9.40
N ARG A 377 -0.19 6.94 8.16
CA ARG A 377 -1.36 6.33 7.53
C ARG A 377 -1.83 5.10 8.31
N ARG A 378 -0.91 4.28 8.80
CA ARG A 378 -1.23 3.11 9.64
C ARG A 378 -1.76 3.52 10.99
N GLY A 379 -1.00 4.34 11.72
CA GLY A 379 -1.35 4.79 13.05
C GLY A 379 -2.68 5.54 13.09
N GLY A 380 -2.93 6.45 12.14
CA GLY A 380 -4.21 7.15 12.07
C GLY A 380 -5.39 6.22 11.78
N ALA A 381 -5.19 5.22 10.91
CA ALA A 381 -6.24 4.24 10.59
C ALA A 381 -6.54 3.32 11.78
N GLN A 382 -5.50 2.81 12.45
CA GLN A 382 -5.66 1.99 13.65
C GLN A 382 -6.27 2.80 14.80
N TYR A 383 -5.78 4.01 15.05
CA TYR A 383 -6.34 4.90 16.08
C TYR A 383 -7.83 5.13 15.89
N ARG A 384 -8.29 5.58 14.71
CA ARG A 384 -9.73 5.79 14.50
C ARG A 384 -10.55 4.49 14.50
N PHE A 385 -9.94 3.34 14.22
CA PHE A 385 -10.65 2.06 14.24
C PHE A 385 -10.73 1.44 15.64
N LEU A 386 -9.67 1.57 16.45
CA LEU A 386 -9.47 0.82 17.70
C LEU A 386 -9.44 1.69 18.96
N TRP A 387 -8.82 2.87 18.92
CA TRP A 387 -8.44 3.61 20.15
C TRP A 387 -9.09 4.99 20.30
N ALA A 388 -9.64 5.57 19.24
CA ALA A 388 -10.30 6.85 19.31
C ALA A 388 -11.58 6.74 20.16
N GLU A 389 -11.87 7.77 20.97
CA GLU A 389 -13.12 7.88 21.75
C GLU A 389 -14.34 7.56 20.89
N ARG A 390 -14.37 8.14 19.68
CA ARG A 390 -15.37 7.83 18.65
C ARG A 390 -14.75 6.98 17.55
N LYS A 391 -14.82 5.66 17.76
CA LYS A 391 -14.38 4.65 16.79
C LYS A 391 -15.17 4.74 15.47
N TRP A 392 -14.50 4.46 14.37
CA TRP A 392 -15.07 4.51 13.03
C TRP A 392 -15.44 3.13 12.52
N SER A 393 -16.58 3.04 11.85
CA SER A 393 -16.94 1.81 11.12
C SER A 393 -15.91 1.50 10.04
N LEU A 394 -15.76 0.21 9.69
CA LEU A 394 -14.89 -0.21 8.61
C LEU A 394 -15.20 0.48 7.28
N LYS A 395 -16.48 0.82 7.03
CA LYS A 395 -16.90 1.58 5.85
C LYS A 395 -16.35 3.01 5.87
N ALA A 396 -16.37 3.68 7.03
CA ALA A 396 -15.79 5.00 7.21
C ALA A 396 -14.27 4.96 7.05
N VAL A 397 -13.60 3.95 7.63
CA VAL A 397 -12.15 3.73 7.46
C VAL A 397 -11.82 3.53 5.97
N LYS A 398 -12.52 2.61 5.29
CA LYS A 398 -12.35 2.37 3.84
C LYS A 398 -12.48 3.65 3.02
N TRP A 399 -13.53 4.42 3.29
CA TRP A 399 -13.76 5.69 2.60
C TRP A 399 -12.64 6.68 2.89
N TRP A 400 -12.33 6.95 4.16
CA TRP A 400 -11.38 7.99 4.56
C TRP A 400 -9.95 7.72 4.07
N GLY A 401 -9.46 6.48 4.16
CA GLY A 401 -8.15 6.11 3.62
C GLY A 401 -8.15 5.78 2.12
N GLY A 402 -9.31 5.92 1.46
CA GLY A 402 -9.42 5.84 0.00
C GLY A 402 -9.16 4.43 -0.53
N TRP A 403 -9.49 3.40 0.25
CA TRP A 403 -9.45 2.01 -0.22
C TRP A 403 -10.57 1.75 -1.21
N SER A 404 -10.37 0.78 -2.11
CA SER A 404 -11.40 0.49 -3.11
C SER A 404 -12.58 -0.26 -2.49
N SER A 405 -13.80 -0.01 -3.00
CA SER A 405 -15.01 -0.71 -2.53
C SER A 405 -14.91 -2.23 -2.65
N ASN A 406 -14.15 -2.70 -3.64
CA ASN A 406 -13.96 -4.12 -3.96
C ASN A 406 -12.72 -4.71 -3.26
N GLU A 407 -12.06 -3.95 -2.38
CA GLU A 407 -10.90 -4.44 -1.64
C GLU A 407 -11.33 -5.45 -0.58
N ASN A 408 -10.64 -6.59 -0.56
CA ASN A 408 -10.95 -7.68 0.34
C ASN A 408 -10.86 -7.18 1.79
N VAL A 409 -11.95 -7.38 2.56
CA VAL A 409 -12.04 -6.99 3.97
C VAL A 409 -10.91 -7.61 4.78
N GLY A 410 -10.56 -8.88 4.53
CA GLY A 410 -9.47 -9.56 5.21
C GLY A 410 -8.09 -8.95 4.95
N THR A 411 -7.88 -8.26 3.83
CA THR A 411 -6.62 -7.50 3.60
C THR A 411 -6.58 -6.23 4.43
N LEU A 412 -7.72 -5.53 4.56
CA LEU A 412 -7.79 -4.33 5.40
C LEU A 412 -7.73 -4.68 6.89
N MET A 413 -8.38 -5.75 7.32
CA MET A 413 -8.31 -6.23 8.70
C MET A 413 -6.89 -6.62 9.08
N ARG A 414 -6.19 -7.37 8.22
CA ARG A 414 -4.75 -7.63 8.40
C ARG A 414 -3.92 -6.35 8.49
N TYR A 415 -4.17 -5.39 7.61
CA TYR A 415 -3.49 -4.09 7.69
C TYR A 415 -3.72 -3.34 9.02
N LEU A 416 -4.88 -3.52 9.66
CA LEU A 416 -5.23 -2.88 10.93
C LEU A 416 -4.74 -3.69 12.15
N LEU A 417 -4.68 -5.03 12.05
CA LEU A 417 -4.48 -5.93 13.20
C LEU A 417 -3.16 -6.74 13.20
N ASP A 418 -2.47 -6.90 12.06
CA ASP A 418 -1.32 -7.82 11.93
C ASP A 418 -0.20 -7.56 12.94
N GLU A 419 -0.01 -6.29 13.32
CA GLU A 419 1.01 -5.92 14.28
C GLU A 419 0.57 -6.13 15.73
N LEU A 420 -0.72 -5.99 16.03
CA LEU A 420 -1.25 -6.27 17.37
C LEU A 420 -1.09 -7.75 17.69
N MET A 421 -1.39 -8.61 16.72
CA MET A 421 -1.19 -10.06 16.85
C MET A 421 0.27 -10.48 17.08
N ALA A 422 1.25 -9.62 16.76
CA ALA A 422 2.66 -9.95 16.93
C ALA A 422 3.17 -9.70 18.37
N TYR A 423 2.43 -8.96 19.19
CA TYR A 423 2.80 -8.63 20.57
C TYR A 423 2.02 -9.42 21.63
N GLU A 424 0.99 -10.16 21.22
CA GLU A 424 0.13 -10.87 22.15
C GLU A 424 0.48 -12.37 22.22
N GLU A 425 1.01 -12.81 23.36
CA GLU A 425 1.22 -14.22 23.68
C GLU A 425 0.69 -14.51 25.10
N GLY A 426 0.22 -15.74 25.34
CA GLY A 426 -0.24 -16.17 26.66
C GLY A 426 -1.57 -15.54 27.10
N PHE A 427 -2.70 -16.14 26.68
CA PHE A 427 -4.05 -15.72 27.06
C PHE A 427 -4.75 -16.68 28.04
N SER A 428 -3.98 -17.57 28.68
CA SER A 428 -4.54 -18.61 29.55
C SER A 428 -5.31 -18.05 30.75
N ASP A 429 -5.00 -16.82 31.16
CA ASP A 429 -5.56 -16.09 32.29
C ASP A 429 -6.46 -14.93 31.85
N ILE A 430 -6.89 -14.86 30.58
CA ILE A 430 -7.61 -13.68 30.05
C ILE A 430 -8.95 -13.41 30.75
N MET A 431 -9.54 -14.45 31.35
CA MET A 431 -10.80 -14.39 32.11
C MET A 431 -10.60 -14.31 33.62
N MET A 432 -9.34 -14.26 34.09
CA MET A 432 -9.01 -14.25 35.52
C MET A 432 -8.97 -12.82 36.04
N ASP A 433 -9.75 -12.55 37.09
CA ASP A 433 -9.88 -11.21 37.71
C ASP A 433 -8.64 -10.78 38.52
N ASP A 434 -7.75 -11.72 38.83
CA ASP A 434 -6.52 -11.53 39.62
C ASP A 434 -5.25 -11.53 38.77
N ARG A 435 -5.39 -11.40 37.44
CA ARG A 435 -4.25 -11.35 36.52
C ARG A 435 -3.29 -10.23 36.90
N VAL A 436 -2.00 -10.57 36.93
CA VAL A 436 -0.91 -9.64 37.27
C VAL A 436 -0.70 -8.59 36.18
N VAL A 437 -1.08 -8.91 34.93
CA VAL A 437 -0.88 -8.04 33.76
C VAL A 437 -2.17 -7.97 32.97
N ASP A 438 -2.72 -6.78 32.82
CA ASP A 438 -3.84 -6.54 31.93
C ASP A 438 -3.38 -6.46 30.47
N ARG A 439 -3.07 -7.61 29.89
CA ARG A 439 -2.64 -7.70 28.48
C ARG A 439 -3.72 -7.23 27.50
N HIS A 440 -5.00 -7.22 27.94
CA HIS A 440 -6.14 -6.84 27.11
C HIS A 440 -6.46 -5.33 27.15
N GLU A 441 -6.06 -4.59 28.18
CA GLU A 441 -6.25 -3.13 28.23
C GLU A 441 -5.30 -2.37 27.29
N THR A 442 -4.13 -2.93 26.97
CA THR A 442 -3.26 -2.48 25.86
C THR A 442 -3.99 -2.45 24.51
N PHE A 443 -5.06 -3.24 24.36
CA PHE A 443 -5.90 -3.30 23.16
C PHE A 443 -6.99 -2.20 23.13
N MET A 444 -7.39 -1.61 24.25
CA MET A 444 -8.45 -0.58 24.33
C MET A 444 -7.95 0.84 24.62
N GLY A 445 -6.65 1.03 24.88
CA GLY A 445 -6.07 2.36 25.05
C GLY A 445 -6.44 3.03 26.37
N GLU A 446 -6.81 2.25 27.38
CA GLU A 446 -6.91 2.74 28.75
C GLU A 446 -5.52 2.59 29.37
N ASP A 447 -4.84 3.71 29.62
CA ASP A 447 -3.63 3.75 30.43
C ASP A 447 -3.84 4.75 31.58
N GLU A 448 -3.61 4.26 32.79
CA GLU A 448 -3.35 4.91 34.08
C GLU A 448 -4.26 6.04 34.62
N SER A 449 -5.53 6.13 34.25
CA SER A 449 -6.49 6.96 35.02
C SER A 449 -7.92 6.44 35.03
N ALA A 450 -8.12 5.14 35.19
CA ALA A 450 -9.47 4.63 35.45
C ALA A 450 -10.01 5.27 36.74
N PRO A 451 -11.15 5.99 36.72
CA PRO A 451 -11.82 6.36 37.95
C PRO A 451 -12.15 5.06 38.69
N LEU A 452 -11.68 4.96 39.95
CA LEU A 452 -11.93 3.86 40.88
C LEU A 452 -13.30 3.21 40.58
N CYS A 453 -13.29 1.99 40.05
CA CYS A 453 -14.55 1.37 39.68
C CYS A 453 -15.30 0.98 40.96
N LYS A 454 -16.62 0.79 40.87
CA LYS A 454 -17.42 0.36 42.04
C LYS A 454 -16.90 -0.96 42.62
N ALA A 455 -16.34 -1.84 41.81
CA ALA A 455 -15.73 -3.08 42.28
C ALA A 455 -14.41 -2.84 43.05
N ASP A 456 -13.61 -1.82 42.69
CA ASP A 456 -12.42 -1.43 43.45
C ASP A 456 -12.78 -0.84 44.81
N LEU A 457 -13.86 -0.04 44.88
CA LEU A 457 -14.39 0.46 46.15
C LEU A 457 -14.89 -0.67 47.04
N VAL A 458 -15.62 -1.65 46.48
CA VAL A 458 -16.09 -2.83 47.21
C VAL A 458 -14.91 -3.70 47.67
N ARG A 459 -13.86 -3.83 46.85
CA ARG A 459 -12.64 -4.58 47.19
C ARG A 459 -11.83 -3.86 48.27
N LEU A 460 -11.70 -2.54 48.18
CA LEU A 460 -11.09 -1.71 49.21
C LEU A 460 -11.88 -1.82 50.52
N GLU A 461 -13.20 -1.72 50.46
CA GLU A 461 -14.11 -1.88 51.60
C GLU A 461 -13.95 -3.26 52.25
N GLY A 462 -13.95 -4.34 51.46
CA GLY A 462 -13.72 -5.70 51.94
C GLY A 462 -12.34 -5.87 52.58
N THR A 463 -11.29 -5.30 51.99
CA THR A 463 -9.93 -5.36 52.52
C THR A 463 -9.78 -4.53 53.80
N LEU A 464 -10.42 -3.37 53.86
CA LEU A 464 -10.44 -2.50 55.04
C LEU A 464 -11.20 -3.16 56.19
N LEU A 465 -12.36 -3.76 55.91
CA LEU A 465 -13.16 -4.49 56.90
C LEU A 465 -12.42 -5.73 57.42
N ALA A 466 -11.74 -6.49 56.55
CA ALA A 466 -10.95 -7.63 56.97
C ALA A 466 -9.73 -7.22 57.83
N LYS A 467 -9.06 -6.11 57.49
CA LYS A 467 -7.97 -5.55 58.31
C LYS A 467 -8.47 -4.97 59.64
N LEU A 468 -9.64 -4.32 59.64
CA LEU A 468 -10.28 -3.83 60.87
C LEU A 468 -10.73 -4.99 61.76
N GLN A 469 -11.31 -6.05 61.21
CA GLN A 469 -11.61 -7.27 61.97
C GLN A 469 -10.35 -7.91 62.55
N GLY A 470 -9.28 -8.03 61.76
CA GLY A 470 -8.00 -8.54 62.26
C GLY A 470 -7.34 -7.63 63.30
N LEU A 471 -7.57 -6.32 63.27
CA LEU A 471 -7.13 -5.37 64.30
C LEU A 471 -8.00 -5.45 65.56
N ILE A 472 -9.31 -5.62 65.41
CA ILE A 472 -10.27 -5.80 66.51
C ILE A 472 -10.01 -7.13 67.23
N GLU A 473 -9.76 -8.22 66.51
CA GLU A 473 -9.37 -9.51 67.11
C GLU A 473 -8.03 -9.41 67.85
N LYS A 474 -7.08 -8.62 67.35
CA LYS A 474 -5.80 -8.35 68.01
C LYS A 474 -5.90 -7.37 69.19
N SER A 475 -6.93 -6.51 69.23
CA SER A 475 -7.17 -5.56 70.33
C SER A 475 -8.14 -6.09 71.39
N SER A 476 -8.89 -7.16 71.11
CA SER A 476 -9.88 -7.75 72.03
C SER A 476 -9.27 -8.66 73.11
N SER A 477 -7.95 -8.84 73.14
CA SER A 477 -7.24 -9.47 74.26
C SER A 477 -6.92 -8.51 75.42
N SER A 478 -7.44 -7.27 75.43
CA SER A 478 -7.20 -6.33 76.53
C SER A 478 -8.32 -5.31 76.72
N ALA A 479 -9.06 -5.50 77.81
CA ALA A 479 -9.90 -4.53 78.53
C ALA A 479 -11.22 -4.08 77.88
N GLY A 480 -12.26 -4.08 78.72
CA GLY A 480 -13.66 -3.92 78.31
C GLY A 480 -14.16 -2.48 78.29
N VAL A 481 -15.47 -2.35 78.03
CA VAL A 481 -16.48 -1.59 78.79
C VAL A 481 -17.81 -1.55 78.00
N LEU A 482 -18.91 -1.67 78.77
CA LEU A 482 -20.34 -1.25 78.68
C LEU A 482 -20.98 -0.60 77.39
N PRO A 483 -22.34 -0.52 77.28
CA PRO A 483 -23.07 -0.78 76.03
C PRO A 483 -23.91 0.38 75.40
N VAL A 484 -24.54 0.05 74.25
CA VAL A 484 -25.72 0.63 73.50
C VAL A 484 -25.57 2.03 72.83
N PRO A 485 -26.43 2.47 71.86
CA PRO A 485 -27.52 1.77 71.14
C PRO A 485 -27.63 2.01 69.62
N SER A 486 -28.45 1.14 69.02
CA SER A 486 -28.98 1.10 67.64
C SER A 486 -29.98 2.22 67.34
N LEU A 487 -30.09 2.68 66.08
CA LEU A 487 -31.39 3.07 65.52
C LEU A 487 -31.45 2.93 63.99
N SER A 488 -32.53 2.29 63.56
CA SER A 488 -32.91 1.93 62.21
C SER A 488 -33.70 3.03 61.49
N THR A 489 -33.56 2.97 60.17
CA THR A 489 -34.24 3.64 59.05
C THR A 489 -35.73 3.97 59.19
N GLN A 490 -36.12 5.14 58.67
CA GLN A 490 -37.47 5.45 58.19
C GLN A 490 -37.47 5.92 56.73
N THR A 491 -38.46 5.44 55.99
CA THR A 491 -38.86 5.78 54.63
C THR A 491 -40.02 6.79 54.64
N HIS A 492 -40.03 7.75 53.71
CA HIS A 492 -41.18 8.63 53.45
C HIS A 492 -41.47 8.86 51.95
N SER A 493 -42.55 8.22 51.51
CA SER A 493 -43.75 8.63 50.73
C SER A 493 -43.83 9.84 49.76
N ARG A 494 -44.72 9.61 48.75
CA ARG A 494 -45.71 10.50 48.05
C ARG A 494 -45.20 11.35 46.86
N THR A 495 -45.92 11.60 45.73
CA THR A 495 -47.38 11.58 45.40
C THR A 495 -47.66 11.72 43.87
N ARG A 496 -48.73 11.05 43.37
CA ARG A 496 -49.91 11.56 42.59
C ARG A 496 -49.91 11.92 41.06
N SER A 497 -50.57 11.04 40.27
CA SER A 497 -51.61 11.16 39.18
C SER A 497 -51.55 12.16 37.99
N LYS A 498 -51.79 11.67 36.74
CA LYS A 498 -53.04 11.83 35.92
C LYS A 498 -52.92 11.24 34.48
N THR A 499 -54.08 10.95 33.89
CA THR A 499 -54.47 10.18 32.67
C THR A 499 -54.17 10.80 31.28
N PRO A 500 -54.34 10.03 30.16
CA PRO A 500 -53.98 10.43 28.79
C PRO A 500 -55.17 10.91 27.94
N SER A 501 -54.92 11.73 26.90
CA SER A 501 -55.92 12.04 25.86
C SER A 501 -55.31 12.29 24.47
N ALA A 502 -55.89 11.55 23.50
CA ALA A 502 -56.17 11.83 22.09
C ALA A 502 -55.12 12.40 21.10
N VAL A 503 -54.98 11.66 20.00
CA VAL A 503 -54.26 11.94 18.75
C VAL A 503 -55.14 12.74 17.77
N PRO A 504 -54.62 13.72 17.01
CA PRO A 504 -55.30 14.29 15.85
C PRO A 504 -54.83 13.68 14.50
N PRO A 505 -55.66 13.72 13.44
CA PRO A 505 -55.40 13.04 12.17
C PRO A 505 -54.49 13.83 11.21
N ARG A 506 -53.77 13.08 10.37
CA ARG A 506 -52.86 13.57 9.31
C ARG A 506 -53.60 14.18 8.11
N GLN A 507 -53.09 15.30 7.63
CA GLN A 507 -53.42 15.86 6.31
C GLN A 507 -52.68 15.13 5.16
N PRO A 508 -53.25 15.06 3.95
CA PRO A 508 -52.62 14.46 2.77
C PRO A 508 -51.69 15.45 2.04
N SER A 509 -50.59 14.90 1.51
CA SER A 509 -49.53 15.59 0.77
C SER A 509 -49.90 15.87 -0.70
N PRO A 510 -49.28 16.87 -1.37
CA PRO A 510 -49.62 17.24 -2.73
C PRO A 510 -48.98 16.35 -3.80
N THR A 511 -49.66 16.31 -4.94
CA THR A 511 -49.42 15.57 -6.19
C THR A 511 -48.04 15.87 -6.84
N PRO A 512 -47.35 14.87 -7.42
CA PRO A 512 -46.03 15.08 -8.04
C PRO A 512 -46.13 15.66 -9.47
N GLU A 513 -45.23 16.59 -9.78
CA GLU A 513 -45.02 17.19 -11.09
C GLU A 513 -44.43 16.21 -12.14
N PRO A 514 -44.57 16.49 -13.45
CA PRO A 514 -44.14 15.60 -14.53
C PRO A 514 -42.61 15.47 -14.59
N ILE A 515 -42.12 14.23 -14.53
CA ILE A 515 -40.69 13.90 -14.61
C ILE A 515 -40.19 14.20 -16.02
N GLN A 516 -39.35 15.24 -16.17
CA GLN A 516 -38.51 15.42 -17.35
C GLN A 516 -37.47 14.29 -17.42
N TYR A 517 -37.67 13.32 -18.32
CA TYR A 517 -36.68 12.28 -18.60
C TYR A 517 -35.46 12.90 -19.28
N THR A 518 -34.40 13.13 -18.50
CA THR A 518 -33.08 13.40 -19.07
C THR A 518 -32.60 12.12 -19.76
N PRO A 519 -32.30 12.13 -21.07
CA PRO A 519 -31.83 10.95 -21.77
C PRO A 519 -30.51 10.51 -21.14
N GLN A 520 -30.44 9.27 -20.65
CA GLN A 520 -29.19 8.71 -20.17
C GLN A 520 -28.37 8.14 -21.33
N PRO A 521 -27.03 8.26 -21.30
CA PRO A 521 -26.19 7.66 -22.32
C PRO A 521 -26.33 6.14 -22.28
N THR A 522 -26.69 5.56 -23.42
CA THR A 522 -26.88 4.13 -23.56
C THR A 522 -25.55 3.40 -23.72
N ARG A 523 -25.52 2.08 -23.56
CA ARG A 523 -24.29 1.29 -23.65
C ARG A 523 -23.73 1.31 -25.09
N ILE A 524 -22.42 1.54 -25.27
CA ILE A 524 -21.79 1.43 -26.60
C ILE A 524 -21.77 -0.04 -27.03
N PRO A 525 -22.39 -0.40 -28.18
CA PRO A 525 -22.40 -1.77 -28.68
C PRO A 525 -21.01 -2.29 -29.02
N GLU A 526 -20.87 -3.61 -29.11
CA GLU A 526 -19.61 -4.21 -29.55
C GLU A 526 -19.26 -3.76 -30.97
N THR A 527 -17.99 -3.39 -31.15
CA THR A 527 -17.44 -2.82 -32.39
C THR A 527 -16.41 -3.80 -32.93
N ASN A 528 -16.76 -4.52 -34.00
CA ASN A 528 -15.92 -5.58 -34.56
C ASN A 528 -15.24 -5.15 -35.87
N THR A 529 -15.84 -4.21 -36.58
CA THR A 529 -15.36 -3.70 -37.87
C THR A 529 -15.16 -2.18 -37.86
N LEU A 530 -14.43 -1.65 -38.84
CA LEU A 530 -14.34 -0.20 -39.09
C LEU A 530 -15.71 0.40 -39.43
N ASP A 531 -16.54 -0.35 -40.17
CA ASP A 531 -17.88 0.09 -40.55
C ASP A 531 -18.79 0.25 -39.33
N ASP A 532 -18.73 -0.67 -38.35
CA ASP A 532 -19.41 -0.50 -37.05
C ASP A 532 -18.94 0.76 -36.33
N ALA A 533 -17.62 0.99 -36.30
CA ALA A 533 -17.03 2.12 -35.60
C ALA A 533 -17.51 3.45 -36.21
N LEU A 534 -17.53 3.54 -37.54
CA LEU A 534 -18.00 4.72 -38.26
C LEU A 534 -19.52 4.91 -38.10
N GLN A 535 -20.30 3.84 -38.20
CA GLN A 535 -21.74 3.90 -37.97
C GLN A 535 -22.04 4.47 -36.57
N TYR A 536 -21.40 3.94 -35.53
CA TYR A 536 -21.59 4.41 -34.16
C TYR A 536 -21.08 5.84 -33.97
N TRP A 537 -19.97 6.20 -34.60
CA TRP A 537 -19.37 7.53 -34.51
C TRP A 537 -20.21 8.62 -35.16
N GLU A 538 -20.74 8.37 -36.36
CA GLU A 538 -21.38 9.40 -37.18
C GLU A 538 -22.90 9.48 -36.97
N HIS A 539 -23.55 8.33 -36.79
CA HIS A 539 -25.01 8.22 -36.83
C HIS A 539 -25.60 7.54 -35.59
N GLY A 540 -24.79 6.83 -34.81
CA GLY A 540 -25.28 5.93 -33.76
C GLY A 540 -25.84 4.63 -34.36
N CYS A 541 -26.55 3.84 -33.54
CA CYS A 541 -27.25 2.63 -33.95
C CYS A 541 -28.47 2.40 -33.03
N PRO A 542 -29.62 3.03 -33.33
CA PRO A 542 -30.84 2.92 -32.51
C PRO A 542 -31.29 1.46 -32.29
N GLN A 543 -31.10 0.59 -33.27
CA GLN A 543 -31.45 -0.83 -33.20
C GLN A 543 -30.65 -1.58 -32.11
N LYS A 544 -29.45 -1.10 -31.76
CA LYS A 544 -28.61 -1.63 -30.68
C LYS A 544 -28.66 -0.75 -29.42
N GLY A 545 -29.63 0.15 -29.34
CA GLY A 545 -29.82 1.08 -28.23
C GLY A 545 -28.94 2.33 -28.26
N LEU A 546 -28.07 2.51 -29.26
CA LEU A 546 -27.20 3.70 -29.37
C LEU A 546 -27.93 4.81 -30.15
N THR A 547 -28.76 5.61 -29.48
CA THR A 547 -29.60 6.62 -30.15
C THR A 547 -28.84 7.89 -30.52
N VAL A 548 -27.80 8.25 -29.76
CA VAL A 548 -26.97 9.43 -30.01
C VAL A 548 -25.63 9.01 -30.62
N ALA A 549 -25.24 9.64 -31.72
CA ALA A 549 -23.94 9.42 -32.36
C ALA A 549 -22.78 9.77 -31.42
N LEU A 550 -21.75 8.92 -31.36
CA LEU A 550 -20.67 9.02 -30.37
C LEU A 550 -19.88 10.34 -30.46
N LYS A 551 -19.79 10.97 -31.64
CA LYS A 551 -19.12 12.27 -31.80
C LYS A 551 -19.77 13.41 -31.01
N HIS A 552 -21.06 13.29 -30.66
CA HIS A 552 -21.82 14.29 -29.91
C HIS A 552 -21.94 13.99 -28.42
N TRP A 553 -21.44 12.85 -27.95
CA TRP A 553 -21.59 12.43 -26.55
C TRP A 553 -20.98 13.40 -25.55
N SER A 554 -19.84 14.02 -25.88
CA SER A 554 -19.21 15.01 -25.01
C SER A 554 -19.97 16.33 -24.91
N GLN A 555 -20.88 16.60 -25.86
CA GLN A 555 -21.74 17.79 -25.85
C GLN A 555 -23.05 17.51 -25.11
N GLN A 556 -23.59 16.30 -25.22
CA GLN A 556 -24.91 15.94 -24.68
C GLN A 556 -24.89 15.33 -23.28
N PHE A 557 -23.78 14.72 -22.87
CA PHE A 557 -23.67 14.02 -21.59
C PHE A 557 -22.46 14.52 -20.80
N LYS A 558 -22.57 14.50 -19.47
CA LYS A 558 -21.40 14.76 -18.61
C LYS A 558 -20.48 13.54 -18.68
N SER A 559 -19.17 13.73 -18.54
CA SER A 559 -18.19 12.63 -18.56
C SER A 559 -18.47 11.55 -17.51
N SER A 560 -19.11 11.91 -16.40
CA SER A 560 -19.59 10.99 -15.37
C SER A 560 -20.61 9.98 -15.90
N ASP A 561 -21.45 10.40 -16.84
CA ASP A 561 -22.64 9.66 -17.26
C ASP A 561 -22.26 8.48 -18.15
N TYR A 562 -21.19 8.63 -18.94
CA TYR A 562 -20.64 7.56 -19.80
C TYR A 562 -19.26 7.06 -19.36
N ALA A 563 -18.86 7.30 -18.11
CA ALA A 563 -17.53 6.93 -17.60
C ALA A 563 -17.19 5.44 -17.81
N LYS A 564 -18.19 4.55 -17.68
CA LYS A 564 -18.04 3.09 -17.92
C LYS A 564 -17.70 2.75 -19.38
N GLU A 565 -18.09 3.60 -20.33
CA GLU A 565 -17.91 3.41 -21.77
C GLU A 565 -16.78 4.27 -22.35
N ALA A 566 -16.14 5.13 -21.53
CA ALA A 566 -15.12 6.09 -21.95
C ALA A 566 -13.94 5.44 -22.70
N VAL A 567 -13.52 4.23 -22.30
CA VAL A 567 -12.45 3.50 -22.99
C VAL A 567 -12.87 3.09 -24.41
N LYS A 568 -14.11 2.61 -24.59
CA LYS A 568 -14.62 2.22 -25.91
C LYS A 568 -14.81 3.46 -26.79
N LEU A 569 -15.40 4.51 -26.24
CA LEU A 569 -15.57 5.80 -26.90
C LEU A 569 -14.21 6.33 -27.40
N GLY A 570 -13.20 6.34 -26.54
CA GLY A 570 -11.84 6.73 -26.91
C GLY A 570 -11.24 5.87 -28.01
N ASN A 571 -11.40 4.54 -27.95
CA ASN A 571 -10.90 3.63 -28.98
C ASN A 571 -11.56 3.89 -30.36
N ILE A 572 -12.89 4.08 -30.39
CA ILE A 572 -13.64 4.37 -31.61
C ILE A 572 -13.21 5.74 -32.17
N ARG A 573 -13.21 6.76 -31.31
CA ARG A 573 -12.74 8.11 -31.64
C ARG A 573 -11.36 8.09 -32.31
N PHE A 574 -10.40 7.38 -31.73
CA PHE A 574 -9.03 7.30 -32.27
C PHE A 574 -8.98 6.79 -33.71
N VAL A 575 -9.75 5.74 -34.04
CA VAL A 575 -9.75 5.15 -35.38
C VAL A 575 -10.54 6.03 -36.36
N CYS A 576 -11.70 6.54 -35.95
CA CYS A 576 -12.54 7.37 -36.80
C CYS A 576 -11.88 8.71 -37.13
N GLU A 577 -11.25 9.38 -36.14
CA GLU A 577 -10.48 10.62 -36.39
C GLU A 577 -9.27 10.37 -37.29
N GLU A 578 -8.64 9.18 -37.24
CA GLU A 578 -7.55 8.86 -38.18
C GLU A 578 -8.07 8.87 -39.62
N LEU A 579 -9.16 8.14 -39.89
CA LEU A 579 -9.74 8.09 -41.23
C LEU A 579 -10.27 9.47 -41.69
N ILE A 580 -10.98 10.18 -40.81
CA ILE A 580 -11.64 11.44 -41.17
C ILE A 580 -10.60 12.57 -41.32
N THR A 581 -9.71 12.74 -40.35
CA THR A 581 -8.81 13.90 -40.30
C THR A 581 -7.55 13.70 -41.13
N HIS A 582 -6.93 12.51 -41.10
CA HIS A 582 -5.66 12.28 -41.80
C HIS A 582 -5.82 11.76 -43.22
N TYR A 583 -6.89 11.00 -43.49
CA TYR A 583 -7.14 10.42 -44.80
C TYR A 583 -8.34 11.07 -45.51
N GLY A 584 -8.96 12.11 -44.93
CA GLY A 584 -10.06 12.84 -45.58
C GLY A 584 -11.26 11.96 -45.95
N ARG A 585 -11.50 10.86 -45.20
CA ARG A 585 -12.47 9.80 -45.54
C ARG A 585 -12.14 8.97 -46.80
N ASP A 586 -10.92 9.04 -47.31
CA ASP A 586 -10.45 8.16 -48.38
C ASP A 586 -10.19 6.75 -47.85
N PHE A 587 -11.18 5.88 -48.05
CA PHE A 587 -11.10 4.47 -47.65
C PHE A 587 -10.03 3.69 -48.42
N VAL A 588 -9.71 4.08 -49.65
CA VAL A 588 -8.71 3.39 -50.47
C VAL A 588 -7.32 3.69 -49.92
N ALA A 589 -7.02 4.96 -49.65
CA ALA A 589 -5.77 5.35 -49.03
C ALA A 589 -5.62 4.78 -47.61
N PHE A 590 -6.71 4.75 -46.84
CA PHE A 590 -6.71 4.18 -45.49
C PHE A 590 -6.49 2.66 -45.50
N GLU A 591 -7.14 1.92 -46.39
CA GLU A 591 -6.95 0.47 -46.55
C GLU A 591 -5.54 0.16 -47.08
N ALA A 592 -4.99 1.00 -47.98
CA ALA A 592 -3.61 0.85 -48.42
C ALA A 592 -2.60 0.99 -47.27
N LYS A 593 -2.87 1.88 -46.30
CA LYS A 593 -2.04 2.01 -45.10
C LYS A 593 -2.24 0.86 -44.10
N TYR A 594 -3.48 0.40 -43.94
CA TYR A 594 -3.85 -0.62 -42.94
C TYR A 594 -4.48 -1.87 -43.59
N PRO A 595 -3.74 -2.59 -44.44
CA PRO A 595 -4.32 -3.60 -45.32
C PRO A 595 -4.90 -4.80 -44.56
N GLY A 596 -6.13 -5.18 -44.91
CA GLY A 596 -6.83 -6.34 -44.36
C GLY A 596 -7.31 -6.19 -42.92
N LEU A 597 -7.27 -4.98 -42.36
CA LEU A 597 -7.65 -4.71 -40.96
C LEU A 597 -9.07 -4.16 -40.81
N ARG A 598 -9.76 -3.80 -41.90
CA ARG A 598 -11.14 -3.26 -41.87
C ARG A 598 -12.13 -4.11 -41.07
N ARG A 599 -12.02 -5.44 -41.15
CA ARG A 599 -12.89 -6.40 -40.43
C ARG A 599 -12.35 -6.83 -39.05
N LYS A 600 -11.27 -6.21 -38.56
CA LYS A 600 -10.59 -6.58 -37.32
C LYS A 600 -10.30 -5.34 -36.47
N PHE A 601 -11.35 -4.72 -35.95
CA PHE A 601 -11.28 -3.41 -35.28
C PHE A 601 -10.18 -3.30 -34.21
N THR A 602 -10.03 -4.31 -33.36
CA THR A 602 -8.96 -4.32 -32.32
C THR A 602 -7.55 -4.31 -32.91
N MET A 603 -7.32 -4.99 -34.04
CA MET A 603 -6.02 -4.97 -34.73
C MET A 603 -5.80 -3.64 -35.44
N LEU A 604 -6.84 -3.11 -36.10
CA LEU A 604 -6.81 -1.80 -36.73
C LEU A 604 -6.47 -0.70 -35.72
N MET A 605 -7.15 -0.67 -34.58
CA MET A 605 -6.90 0.29 -33.50
C MET A 605 -5.45 0.23 -32.98
N LYS A 606 -4.87 -0.98 -32.83
CA LYS A 606 -3.47 -1.13 -32.43
C LYS A 606 -2.51 -0.61 -33.50
N ALA A 607 -2.79 -0.85 -34.79
CA ALA A 607 -1.99 -0.35 -35.90
C ALA A 607 -2.02 1.19 -35.98
N VAL A 608 -3.22 1.79 -35.89
CA VAL A 608 -3.40 3.26 -35.86
C VAL A 608 -2.64 3.88 -34.67
N ARG A 609 -2.70 3.27 -33.48
CA ARG A 609 -1.94 3.75 -32.30
C ARG A 609 -0.43 3.67 -32.50
N ALA A 610 0.06 2.62 -33.13
CA ALA A 610 1.49 2.48 -33.43
C ALA A 610 1.95 3.57 -34.40
N GLU A 611 1.16 3.84 -35.44
CA GLU A 611 1.47 4.88 -36.42
C GLU A 611 1.46 6.28 -35.80
N ARG A 612 0.43 6.62 -35.03
CA ARG A 612 0.36 7.89 -34.27
C ARG A 612 1.55 8.08 -33.33
N LYS A 613 2.03 7.00 -32.72
CA LYS A 613 3.23 7.03 -31.87
C LYS A 613 4.49 7.31 -32.69
N ILE A 614 4.61 6.75 -33.89
CA ILE A 614 5.73 7.00 -34.80
C ILE A 614 5.73 8.47 -35.27
N ARG A 615 4.55 9.04 -35.56
CA ARG A 615 4.39 10.46 -35.93
C ARG A 615 4.62 11.44 -34.77
N GLY A 616 4.61 10.96 -33.53
CA GLY A 616 4.75 11.80 -32.34
C GLY A 616 3.44 12.41 -31.82
N ASP A 617 2.29 12.07 -32.45
CA ASP A 617 0.95 12.51 -32.04
C ASP A 617 0.57 11.98 -30.65
N THR A 618 1.27 10.95 -30.15
CA THR A 618 1.02 10.37 -28.83
C THR A 618 2.32 10.06 -28.10
N LYS A 619 2.59 10.79 -27.02
CA LYS A 619 3.72 10.50 -26.12
C LYS A 619 3.42 9.22 -25.33
N SER A 620 4.33 8.23 -25.36
CA SER A 620 4.19 7.09 -24.45
C SER A 620 4.30 7.60 -23.03
N ARG A 621 3.31 7.29 -22.19
CA ARG A 621 3.38 7.53 -20.75
C ARG A 621 4.66 6.87 -20.24
N ASN A 622 5.66 7.69 -19.90
CA ASN A 622 6.92 7.20 -19.35
C ASN A 622 6.59 6.32 -18.16
N ARG A 623 6.92 5.03 -18.26
CA ARG A 623 6.93 4.15 -17.10
C ARG A 623 7.95 4.77 -16.14
N ARG A 624 7.48 5.34 -15.02
CA ARG A 624 8.34 5.63 -13.87
C ARG A 624 9.10 4.33 -13.58
N LYS A 625 10.42 4.37 -13.78
CA LYS A 625 11.32 3.29 -13.40
C LYS A 625 11.29 3.14 -11.88
#